data_AF-A0A9E0G3A5-F1
#
_entry.id   AF-A0A9E0G3A5-F1
#
_cell.length_a   1.000
_cell.length_b   1.000
_cell.length_c   1.000
_cell.angle_alpha   90.00
_cell.angle_beta   90.00
_cell.angle_gamma   90.00
#
_symmetry.space_group_name_H-M   'P 1'
#
loop_
_entity.id
_entity.type
_entity.pdbx_description
1 polymer ?
#
loop_
_entity_poly.entity_id
_entity_poly.type
_entity_poly.pdbx_seq_one_letter_code
_entity_poly.pdbx_strand_id
1 'polypeptide(L)' 'MSIIRNKKAFHDYSIEETIEAGIVLEGWEVKAIREGKGQLKDSYVKIKGDEVWLLGFT' A
#
# COMPACT_ATOMS: atom_id res chain seq x y z
N MET A 1 -12.95 1.26 7.40
CA MET A 1 -12.34 2.60 7.41
C MET A 1 -11.04 2.51 6.63
N SER A 2 -10.92 3.15 5.46
CA SER A 2 -9.68 3.10 4.67
C SER A 2 -8.71 4.13 5.24
N ILE A 3 -7.63 3.68 5.86
CA ILE A 3 -6.72 4.57 6.60
C ILE A 3 -5.86 5.39 5.63
N ILE A 4 -5.44 4.77 4.52
CA ILE A 4 -4.62 5.41 3.48
C ILE A 4 -5.21 5.03 2.12
N ARG A 5 -5.23 5.96 1.16
CA ARG A 5 -5.64 5.74 -0.23
C ARG A 5 -4.73 6.50 -1.19
N ASN A 6 -4.21 5.82 -2.22
CA ASN A 6 -3.50 6.48 -3.30
C ASN A 6 -4.50 7.03 -4.33
N LYS A 7 -4.98 8.26 -4.13
CA LYS A 7 -5.89 8.91 -5.09
C LYS A 7 -5.26 9.08 -6.48
N LYS A 8 -3.94 9.28 -6.56
CA LYS A 8 -3.21 9.48 -7.82
C LYS A 8 -3.28 8.25 -8.72
N ALA A 9 -3.23 7.05 -8.13
CA ALA A 9 -3.33 5.81 -8.89
C ALA A 9 -4.63 5.69 -9.69
N PHE A 10 -5.76 6.18 -9.17
CA PHE A 10 -7.06 6.17 -9.86
C PHE A 10 -7.15 7.17 -11.02
N HIS A 11 -6.27 8.18 -11.05
CA HIS A 11 -6.22 9.17 -12.14
C HIS A 11 -5.19 8.78 -13.20
N ASP A 12 -4.05 8.23 -12.78
CA ASP A 12 -2.93 7.90 -13.66
C ASP A 12 -3.10 6.52 -14.33
N TYR A 13 -3.85 5.60 -13.72
CA TYR A 13 -4.03 4.23 -14.20
C TYR A 13 -5.50 3.81 -14.24
N SER A 14 -5.83 2.92 -15.18
CA SER A 14 -7.12 2.24 -15.21
C SER A 14 -7.01 0.97 -14.36
N ILE A 15 -7.83 0.86 -13.32
CA ILE A 15 -7.85 -0.30 -12.42
C ILE A 15 -8.85 -1.30 -12.96
N GLU A 16 -8.35 -2.45 -13.41
CA GLU A 16 -9.18 -3.55 -13.93
C GLU A 16 -9.66 -4.47 -12.80
N GLU A 17 -8.77 -4.80 -11.86
CA GLU A 17 -9.04 -5.70 -10.74
C GLU A 17 -8.41 -5.17 -9.44
N THR A 18 -9.09 -5.40 -8.32
CA THR A 18 -8.61 -5.09 -6.97
C THR A 18 -8.57 -6.36 -6.12
N ILE A 19 -7.40 -6.64 -5.56
CA ILE A 19 -7.18 -7.80 -4.70
C ILE A 19 -6.95 -7.30 -3.27
N GLU A 20 -7.56 -7.98 -2.29
CA GLU A 20 -7.31 -7.73 -0.87
C GLU A 20 -6.23 -8.69 -0.35
N ALA A 21 -5.21 -8.13 0.32
CA ALA A 21 -4.13 -8.90 0.93
C ALA A 21 -3.79 -8.33 2.30
N GLY A 22 -3.36 -9.21 3.21
CA GLY A 22 -2.75 -8.80 4.47
C GLY A 22 -1.29 -8.39 4.25
N ILE A 23 -0.87 -7.30 4.89
CA ILE A 23 0.53 -6.88 4.92
C ILE A 23 1.12 -7.16 6.31
N VAL A 24 2.31 -7.74 6.34
CA VAL A 24 3.07 -7.92 7.59
C VAL A 24 3.77 -6.60 7.87
N LEU A 25 3.39 -5.94 8.96
CA LEU A 25 3.93 -4.67 9.39
C LEU A 25 4.55 -4.79 10.77
N GLU A 26 5.56 -3.98 11.03
CA GLU A 26 6.15 -3.84 12.35
C GLU A 26 5.31 -2.89 13.22
N GLY A 27 5.41 -3.04 14.55
CA GLY A 27 4.55 -2.33 15.49
C GLY A 27 4.59 -0.80 15.37
N TRP A 28 5.74 -0.24 14.95
CA TRP A 28 5.87 1.20 14.72
C TRP A 28 5.20 1.67 13.41
N GLU A 29 5.20 0.85 12.37
CA GLU A 29 4.50 1.13 11.10
C GLU A 29 2.98 1.14 11.31
N VAL A 30 2.48 0.19 12.10
CA VAL A 30 1.06 0.14 12.50
C VAL A 30 0.67 1.43 13.22
N LYS A 31 1.55 1.95 14.09
CA LYS A 31 1.31 3.22 14.79
C LYS A 31 1.28 4.40 13.83
N ALA A 32 2.25 4.49 12.91
CA ALA A 32 2.31 5.57 11.91
C ALA A 32 1.07 5.58 10.99
N ILE A 33 0.61 4.41 10.53
CA ILE A 33 -0.60 4.27 9.71
C ILE A 33 -1.83 4.73 10.50
N ARG A 34 -1.98 4.29 11.76
CA ARG A 34 -3.10 4.71 12.61
C ARG A 34 -3.12 6.22 12.87
N GLU A 35 -1.97 6.87 12.89
CA GLU A 35 -1.83 8.33 12.97
C GLU A 35 -2.06 9.05 11.63
N GLY A 36 -2.34 8.31 10.55
CA GLY A 36 -2.57 8.87 9.21
C GLY A 36 -1.30 9.38 8.52
N LYS A 37 -0.11 8.96 8.99
CA LYS A 37 1.19 9.43 8.49
C LYS A 37 1.75 8.59 7.34
N GLY A 38 1.06 7.53 6.92
CA GLY A 38 1.51 6.70 5.80
C GLY A 38 1.01 7.21 4.44
N GLN A 39 1.86 7.09 3.43
CA GLN A 39 1.62 7.51 2.07
C GLN A 39 2.05 6.42 1.07
N LEU A 40 1.15 6.12 0.14
CA LEU A 40 1.33 5.16 -0.96
C LEU A 40 1.74 5.86 -2.27
N LYS A 41 2.41 7.00 -2.19
CA LYS A 41 2.78 7.76 -3.38
C LYS A 41 4.03 7.11 -3.99
N ASP A 42 3.97 6.83 -5.30
CA ASP A 42 5.03 6.14 -6.04
C ASP A 42 5.37 4.73 -5.49
N SER A 43 4.50 4.18 -4.64
CA SER A 43 4.60 2.81 -4.15
C SER A 43 4.09 1.83 -5.19
N TYR A 44 4.74 0.68 -5.30
CA TYR A 44 4.35 -0.39 -6.21
C TYR A 44 4.53 -1.75 -5.55
N VAL A 45 3.85 -2.75 -6.11
CA VAL A 45 3.96 -4.13 -5.65
C VAL A 45 4.88 -4.89 -6.58
N LYS A 46 5.79 -5.69 -6.02
CA LYS A 46 6.68 -6.57 -6.76
C LYS A 46 6.49 -8.01 -6.29
N ILE A 47 6.31 -8.91 -7.24
CA ILE A 47 6.25 -10.35 -6.98
C ILE A 47 7.68 -10.90 -7.06
N LYS A 48 8.10 -11.63 -6.04
CA LYS A 48 9.40 -12.28 -6.00
C LYS A 48 9.23 -13.71 -5.52
N GLY A 49 9.25 -14.66 -6.47
CA GLY A 49 8.92 -16.05 -6.19
C GLY A 49 7.45 -16.16 -5.78
N ASP A 50 7.21 -16.76 -4.62
CA ASP A 50 5.87 -16.96 -4.05
C ASP A 50 5.45 -15.83 -3.09
N GLU A 51 6.21 -14.75 -3.02
CA GLU A 51 5.96 -13.62 -2.11
C GLU A 51 5.64 -12.33 -2.87
N VAL A 52 4.78 -11.53 -2.23
CA VAL A 52 4.34 -10.23 -2.71
C VAL A 52 4.91 -9.15 -1.80
N TRP A 53 5.67 -8.23 -2.38
CA TRP A 53 6.36 -7.17 -1.66
C TRP A 53 5.80 -5.80 -2.03
N LEU A 54 5.39 -5.01 -1.04
CA LEU A 54 5.06 -3.60 -1.22
C LEU A 54 6.34 -2.76 -1.08
N LEU A 55 6.68 -1.98 -2.10
CA LEU A 55 7.86 -1.13 -2.15
C LEU A 55 7.47 0.33 -2.29
N GLY A 56 8.25 1.24 -1.69
CA GLY A 56 8.01 2.68 -1.76
C GLY A 56 6.89 3.19 -0.84
N PHE A 57 6.46 2.38 0.13
CA PHE A 57 5.58 2.83 1.21
C PHE A 57 6.39 3.68 2.21
N THR A 58 5.86 4.81 2.65
CA THR A 58 6.50 5.72 3.64
C THR A 58 5.49 6.22 4.63
#